data_AF-K6X3G4-F1
#
_entry.id   AF-K6X3G4-F1
#
_cell.length_a   1.000
_cell.length_b   1.000
_cell.length_c   1.000
_cell.angle_alpha   90.00
_cell.angle_beta   90.00
_cell.angle_gamma   90.00
#
_symmetry.space_group_name_H-M   'P 1'
#
loop_
_entity.id
_entity.type
_entity.pdbx_description
1 polymer ?
#
loop_
_entity_poly.entity_id
_entity_poly.type
_entity_poly.pdbx_seq_one_letter_code
_entity_poly.pdbx_strand_id
1 'polypeptide(L)'
;MTSTLSARASKRSTRKFLEPSAIAEAIAIERHIVLAGYQALTHYSSTFGLTEHLVREIDDAARRHQAIVSQLRRMHADALAAESISSAHKEALAALGLLEPSRAEAVGVTPPRPVQVCHIIQSHPGRLGDPASRAIVSLAFLLVAVHALTDPTNCGTASPSLNLVPPPLHRDRALLEKVLVHAVAAFDEASTTELTGYICEASASFAGWSTETQRGLSVLRYNPHSLRSSCRSVGLGEVDARIVG
;
A
#
# COMPACT_ATOMS: atom_id res chain seq x y z
N MET A 1 -27.48 -28.30 -47.36
CA MET A 1 -27.73 -27.87 -45.97
C MET A 1 -26.65 -28.47 -45.09
N THR A 2 -25.67 -27.68 -44.65
CA THR A 2 -24.63 -28.11 -43.70
C THR A 2 -24.33 -26.94 -42.78
N SER A 3 -24.98 -26.93 -41.62
CA SER A 3 -24.74 -25.97 -40.54
C SER A 3 -23.38 -26.24 -39.92
N THR A 4 -22.40 -25.37 -40.17
CA THR A 4 -21.17 -25.31 -39.37
C THR A 4 -21.47 -24.52 -38.09
N LEU A 5 -21.69 -25.25 -37.00
CA LEU A 5 -21.74 -24.70 -35.64
C LEU A 5 -20.36 -24.10 -35.32
N SER A 6 -20.25 -22.78 -35.49
CA SER A 6 -19.13 -21.98 -34.98
C SER A 6 -19.18 -22.02 -33.45
N ALA A 7 -18.44 -22.96 -32.86
CA ALA A 7 -18.11 -22.94 -31.45
C ALA A 7 -17.27 -21.69 -31.17
N ARG A 8 -17.93 -20.56 -30.87
CA ARG A 8 -17.30 -19.43 -30.19
C ARG A 8 -16.84 -19.94 -28.84
N ALA A 9 -15.58 -20.35 -28.78
CA ALA A 9 -14.85 -20.50 -27.52
C ALA A 9 -14.97 -19.16 -26.81
N SER A 10 -15.90 -19.10 -25.85
CA SER A 10 -16.00 -18.01 -24.90
C SER A 10 -14.61 -17.94 -24.25
N LYS A 11 -13.83 -16.92 -24.62
CA LYS A 11 -12.63 -16.51 -23.89
C LYS A 11 -13.12 -16.13 -22.51
N ARG A 12 -13.26 -17.12 -21.64
CA ARG A 12 -13.50 -16.95 -20.21
C ARG A 12 -12.33 -16.09 -19.77
N SER A 13 -12.57 -14.79 -19.64
CA SER A 13 -11.61 -13.81 -19.17
C SER A 13 -10.95 -14.40 -17.95
N THR A 14 -9.73 -14.91 -18.10
CA THR A 14 -8.91 -15.40 -17.00
C THR A 14 -8.87 -14.23 -16.02
N ARG A 15 -9.51 -14.39 -14.85
CA ARG A 15 -9.39 -13.41 -13.77
C ARG A 15 -7.90 -13.18 -13.62
N LYS A 16 -7.42 -11.99 -13.99
CA LYS A 16 -6.02 -11.65 -13.77
C LYS A 16 -5.88 -11.51 -12.26
N PHE A 17 -5.45 -12.59 -11.63
CA PHE A 17 -4.95 -12.54 -10.27
C PHE A 17 -3.81 -11.52 -10.24
N LEU A 18 -3.67 -10.83 -9.11
CA LEU A 18 -2.53 -9.94 -8.90
C LEU A 18 -1.24 -10.71 -9.21
N GLU A 19 -0.36 -10.10 -10.00
CA GLU A 19 0.99 -10.63 -10.20
C GLU A 19 1.69 -10.76 -8.84
N PRO A 20 2.50 -11.80 -8.59
CA PRO A 20 3.20 -11.96 -7.31
C PRO A 20 3.99 -10.73 -6.91
N SER A 21 4.56 -10.00 -7.88
CA SER A 21 5.26 -8.73 -7.67
C SER A 21 4.37 -7.65 -7.02
N ALA A 22 3.10 -7.54 -7.42
CA ALA A 22 2.14 -6.60 -6.85
C ALA A 22 1.68 -7.03 -5.44
N ILE A 23 1.56 -8.34 -5.20
CA ILE A 23 1.26 -8.86 -3.85
C ILE A 23 2.44 -8.63 -2.91
N ALA A 24 3.68 -8.88 -3.36
CA ALA A 24 4.89 -8.63 -2.58
C ALA A 24 5.05 -7.15 -2.22
N GLU A 25 4.73 -6.25 -3.16
CA GLU A 25 4.68 -4.81 -2.94
C GLU A 25 3.67 -4.45 -1.84
N ALA A 26 2.44 -4.96 -1.91
CA ALA A 26 1.42 -4.72 -0.90
C ALA A 26 1.86 -5.24 0.48
N ILE A 27 2.46 -6.44 0.55
CA ILE A 27 3.02 -7.01 1.79
C ILE A 27 4.08 -6.07 2.39
N ALA A 28 4.97 -5.54 1.55
CA ALA A 28 6.05 -4.67 2.03
C ALA A 28 5.50 -3.36 2.62
N ILE A 29 4.53 -2.73 1.96
CA ILE A 29 3.92 -1.48 2.44
C ILE A 29 3.10 -1.74 3.71
N GLU A 30 2.26 -2.77 3.71
CA GLU A 30 1.46 -3.14 4.90
C GLU A 30 2.34 -3.42 6.11
N ARG A 31 3.43 -4.19 5.93
CA ARG A 31 4.32 -4.57 7.03
C ARG A 31 5.18 -3.42 7.54
N HIS A 32 5.80 -2.68 6.63
CA HIS A 32 6.85 -1.72 7.00
C HIS A 32 6.36 -0.29 7.18
N ILE A 33 5.16 0.03 6.69
CA ILE A 33 4.57 1.35 6.84
C ILE A 33 3.30 1.26 7.69
N VAL A 34 2.31 0.47 7.28
CA VAL A 34 0.99 0.51 7.92
C VAL A 34 1.03 -0.08 9.33
N LEU A 35 1.45 -1.33 9.46
CA LEU A 35 1.53 -2.00 10.75
C LEU A 35 2.54 -1.33 11.68
N ALA A 36 3.72 -0.97 11.15
CA ALA A 36 4.75 -0.26 11.90
C ALA A 36 4.25 1.11 12.40
N GLY A 37 3.48 1.84 11.58
CA GLY A 37 2.85 3.10 11.95
C GLY A 37 1.84 2.95 13.09
N TYR A 38 0.95 1.95 13.00
CA TYR A 38 0.00 1.69 14.09
C TYR A 38 0.69 1.28 15.39
N GLN A 39 1.75 0.48 15.32
CA GLN A 39 2.57 0.13 16.48
C GLN A 39 3.29 1.34 17.08
N ALA A 40 3.77 2.27 16.25
CA ALA A 40 4.37 3.51 16.72
C ALA A 40 3.35 4.38 17.45
N LEU A 41 2.10 4.47 16.95
CA LEU A 41 1.04 5.23 17.59
C LEU A 41 0.69 4.70 18.99
N THR A 42 0.66 3.38 19.18
CA THR A 42 0.38 2.81 20.51
C THR A 42 1.56 2.98 21.46
N HIS A 43 2.78 2.74 20.97
CA HIS A 43 4.01 2.85 21.76
C HIS A 43 4.30 4.28 22.21
N TYR A 44 4.02 5.28 21.36
CA TYR A 44 4.23 6.70 21.64
C TYR A 44 2.92 7.46 21.86
N SER A 45 1.91 6.79 22.42
CA SER A 45 0.57 7.34 22.61
C SER A 45 0.53 8.66 23.38
N SER A 46 1.41 8.85 24.36
CA SER A 46 1.55 10.11 25.11
C SER A 46 2.07 11.26 24.24
N THR A 47 3.03 10.99 23.36
CA THR A 47 3.57 11.98 22.41
C THR A 47 2.48 12.54 21.50
N PHE A 48 1.52 11.71 21.10
CA PHE A 48 0.41 12.11 20.23
C PHE A 48 -0.85 12.52 21.00
N GLY A 49 -0.81 12.63 22.32
CA GLY A 49 -1.98 12.99 23.14
C GLY A 49 -3.18 12.05 22.99
N LEU A 50 -2.93 10.75 22.74
CA LEU A 50 -3.99 9.78 22.47
C LEU A 50 -4.67 9.33 23.77
N THR A 51 -5.99 9.21 23.71
CA THR A 51 -6.79 8.64 24.79
C THR A 51 -6.67 7.11 24.80
N GLU A 52 -6.88 6.47 25.96
CA GLU A 52 -6.91 5.00 26.05
C GLU A 52 -7.92 4.37 25.09
N HIS A 53 -9.07 5.02 24.89
CA HIS A 53 -10.08 4.54 23.96
C HIS A 53 -9.55 4.49 22.53
N LEU A 54 -8.87 5.55 22.10
CA LEU A 54 -8.30 5.63 20.76
C LEU A 54 -7.14 4.64 20.58
N VAL A 55 -6.32 4.43 21.61
CA VAL A 55 -5.27 3.39 21.61
C VAL A 55 -5.89 2.00 21.38
N ARG A 56 -7.03 1.68 21.99
CA ARG A 56 -7.74 0.40 21.73
C ARG A 56 -8.25 0.29 20.29
N GLU A 57 -8.80 1.36 19.71
CA GLU A 57 -9.20 1.38 18.29
C GLU A 57 -8.00 1.16 17.35
N ILE A 58 -6.84 1.72 17.70
CA ILE A 58 -5.58 1.54 16.97
C ILE A 58 -5.06 0.11 17.08
N ASP A 59 -5.09 -0.50 18.26
CA ASP A 59 -4.74 -1.90 18.45
C ASP A 59 -5.64 -2.84 17.63
N ASP A 60 -6.95 -2.55 17.58
CA ASP A 60 -7.87 -3.26 16.69
C ASP A 60 -7.49 -3.08 15.22
N ALA A 61 -7.04 -1.89 14.81
CA ALA A 61 -6.53 -1.66 13.46
C ALA A 61 -5.26 -2.46 13.17
N ALA A 62 -4.28 -2.43 14.07
CA ALA A 62 -3.06 -3.21 13.94
C ALA A 62 -3.36 -4.71 13.80
N ARG A 63 -4.30 -5.26 14.59
CA ARG A 63 -4.75 -6.66 14.45
C ARG A 63 -5.37 -6.95 13.09
N ARG A 64 -6.22 -6.06 12.56
CA ARG A 64 -6.78 -6.21 11.20
C ARG A 64 -5.69 -6.23 10.14
N HIS A 65 -4.75 -5.28 10.19
CA HIS A 65 -3.65 -5.21 9.23
C HIS A 65 -2.71 -6.43 9.33
N GLN A 66 -2.48 -6.96 10.53
CA GLN A 66 -1.76 -8.23 10.70
C GLN A 66 -2.47 -9.40 10.01
N ALA A 67 -3.81 -9.46 10.08
CA ALA A 67 -4.60 -10.46 9.37
C ALA A 67 -4.52 -10.27 7.85
N ILE A 68 -4.57 -9.03 7.36
CA ILE A 68 -4.38 -8.67 5.95
C ILE A 68 -3.01 -9.14 5.45
N VAL A 69 -1.92 -8.84 6.16
CA VAL A 69 -0.55 -9.30 5.81
C VAL A 69 -0.50 -10.82 5.73
N SER A 70 -1.14 -11.51 6.68
CA SER A 70 -1.18 -12.97 6.70
C SER A 70 -1.94 -13.54 5.49
N GLN A 71 -3.03 -12.88 5.09
CA GLN A 71 -3.79 -13.24 3.89
C GLN A 71 -2.99 -12.97 2.61
N LEU A 72 -2.35 -11.82 2.50
CA LEU A 72 -1.52 -11.48 1.34
C LEU A 72 -0.35 -12.45 1.18
N ARG A 73 0.27 -12.90 2.27
CA ARG A 73 1.33 -13.92 2.22
C ARG A 73 0.81 -15.24 1.66
N ARG A 74 -0.40 -15.68 2.04
CA ARG A 74 -1.04 -16.86 1.44
C ARG A 74 -1.28 -16.66 -0.05
N MET A 75 -1.89 -15.52 -0.43
CA MET A 75 -2.12 -15.19 -1.83
C MET A 75 -0.83 -15.13 -2.65
N HIS A 76 0.27 -14.62 -2.08
CA HIS A 76 1.58 -14.57 -2.73
C HIS A 76 2.14 -15.98 -2.95
N ALA A 77 2.05 -16.86 -1.95
CA ALA A 77 2.47 -18.25 -2.08
C ALA A 77 1.64 -18.99 -3.15
N ASP A 78 0.32 -18.79 -3.15
CA ASP A 78 -0.58 -19.36 -4.15
C ASP A 78 -0.25 -18.84 -5.56
N ALA A 79 0.05 -17.54 -5.70
CA ALA A 79 0.41 -16.93 -6.97
C ALA A 79 1.76 -17.45 -7.51
N LEU A 80 2.76 -17.60 -6.64
CA LEU A 80 4.06 -18.22 -7.01
C LEU A 80 3.89 -19.70 -7.41
N ALA A 81 3.03 -20.44 -6.71
CA ALA A 81 2.72 -21.83 -7.06
C ALA A 81 2.00 -21.92 -8.41
N ALA A 82 1.08 -20.99 -8.71
CA ALA A 82 0.43 -20.92 -10.01
C ALA A 82 1.40 -20.56 -11.15
N GLU A 83 2.35 -19.65 -10.90
CA GLU A 83 3.40 -19.30 -11.86
C GLU A 83 4.36 -20.46 -12.14
N SER A 84 4.75 -21.23 -11.11
CA SER A 84 5.64 -22.38 -11.30
C SER A 84 4.97 -23.50 -12.11
N ILE A 85 3.68 -23.77 -11.88
CA ILE A 85 2.89 -24.71 -12.69
C ILE A 85 2.75 -24.19 -14.12
N SER A 86 2.51 -22.89 -14.31
CA SER A 86 2.44 -22.27 -15.64
C SER A 86 3.79 -22.31 -16.36
N SER A 87 4.91 -22.11 -15.64
CA SER A 87 6.26 -22.22 -16.19
C SER A 87 6.56 -23.64 -16.63
N ALA A 88 6.30 -24.63 -15.78
CA ALA A 88 6.49 -26.04 -16.12
C ALA A 88 5.63 -26.47 -17.32
N HIS A 89 4.40 -25.95 -17.42
CA HIS A 89 3.54 -26.18 -18.58
C HIS A 89 4.07 -25.51 -19.85
N LYS A 90 4.58 -24.27 -19.75
CA LYS A 90 5.21 -23.55 -20.87
C LYS A 90 6.52 -24.21 -21.31
N GLU A 91 7.33 -24.69 -20.37
CA GLU A 91 8.55 -25.45 -20.63
C GLU A 91 8.24 -26.79 -21.31
N ALA A 92 7.20 -27.50 -20.86
CA ALA A 92 6.72 -28.70 -21.54
C ALA A 92 6.23 -28.40 -22.97
N LEU A 93 5.50 -27.30 -23.18
CA LEU A 93 5.05 -26.87 -24.51
C LEU A 93 6.23 -26.43 -25.40
N ALA A 94 7.22 -25.74 -24.85
CA ALA A 94 8.44 -25.35 -25.56
C ALA A 94 9.30 -26.58 -25.91
N ALA A 95 9.41 -27.57 -25.01
CA ALA A 95 10.08 -28.84 -25.28
C ALA A 95 9.38 -29.64 -26.39
N LEU A 96 8.07 -29.46 -26.57
CA LEU A 96 7.28 -30.00 -27.68
C LEU A 96 7.35 -29.14 -28.97
N GLY A 97 8.12 -28.05 -28.97
CA GLY A 97 8.27 -27.14 -30.11
C GLY A 97 7.04 -26.28 -30.40
N LEU A 98 6.11 -26.15 -29.44
CA LEU A 98 4.84 -25.45 -29.60
C LEU A 98 4.87 -24.00 -29.08
N LEU A 99 6.00 -23.56 -28.50
CA LEU A 99 6.19 -22.21 -27.96
C LEU A 99 7.67 -21.80 -28.02
N GLU A 100 7.93 -20.58 -28.48
CA GLU A 100 9.25 -19.93 -28.39
C GLU A 100 9.53 -19.53 -26.92
N PRO A 101 10.77 -19.71 -26.42
CA PRO A 101 11.13 -19.40 -25.05
C PRO A 101 11.09 -17.88 -24.79
N SER A 102 10.16 -17.43 -23.95
CA SER A 102 10.15 -16.06 -23.42
C SER A 102 11.12 -15.95 -22.25
N ARG A 103 12.05 -14.99 -22.31
CA ARG A 103 12.91 -14.60 -21.17
C ARG A 103 12.01 -14.17 -20.00
N ALA A 104 12.00 -14.94 -18.92
CA ALA A 104 11.47 -14.50 -17.65
C ALA A 104 12.50 -13.56 -16.99
N GLU A 105 12.12 -12.30 -16.77
CA GLU A 105 12.93 -11.39 -15.95
C GLU A 105 12.89 -11.85 -14.50
N ALA A 106 14.07 -12.16 -13.95
CA ALA A 106 14.24 -12.35 -12.52
C ALA A 106 14.04 -10.99 -11.84
N VAL A 107 12.85 -10.75 -11.28
CA VAL A 107 12.56 -9.54 -10.50
C VAL A 107 13.31 -9.63 -9.17
N GLY A 108 14.49 -9.01 -9.12
CA GLY A 108 15.17 -8.70 -7.86
C GLY A 108 14.23 -7.91 -6.95
N VAL A 109 14.07 -8.37 -5.70
CA VAL A 109 13.12 -7.87 -4.70
C VAL A 109 13.57 -6.53 -4.14
N THR A 110 13.64 -5.50 -4.98
CA THR A 110 13.84 -4.14 -4.52
C THR A 110 12.58 -3.71 -3.76
N PRO A 111 12.67 -3.27 -2.48
CA PRO A 111 11.51 -2.82 -1.73
C PRO A 111 10.79 -1.68 -2.45
N PRO A 112 9.47 -1.49 -2.27
CA PRO A 112 8.78 -0.34 -2.85
C PRO A 112 9.43 0.97 -2.43
N ARG A 113 9.53 1.95 -3.34
CA ARG A 113 10.14 3.27 -3.05
C ARG A 113 9.63 3.92 -1.75
N PRO A 114 8.33 3.90 -1.41
CA PRO A 114 7.87 4.43 -0.12
C PRO A 114 8.50 3.75 1.09
N VAL A 115 8.71 2.43 1.03
CA VAL A 115 9.37 1.66 2.10
C VAL A 115 10.84 2.04 2.19
N GLN A 116 11.52 2.17 1.05
CA GLN A 116 12.92 2.60 1.01
C GLN A 116 13.11 3.99 1.63
N VAL A 117 12.29 4.97 1.21
CA VAL A 117 12.36 6.35 1.70
C VAL A 117 12.07 6.39 3.20
N CYS A 118 11.01 5.72 3.66
CA CYS A 118 10.70 5.62 5.09
C CYS A 118 11.89 5.07 5.88
N HIS A 119 12.52 3.99 5.40
CA HIS A 119 13.67 3.40 6.07
C HIS A 119 14.88 4.34 6.12
N ILE A 120 15.21 5.01 5.02
CA ILE A 120 16.32 5.99 4.94
C ILE A 120 16.11 7.12 5.95
N ILE A 121 14.90 7.67 6.00
CA ILE A 121 14.54 8.75 6.91
C ILE A 121 14.69 8.29 8.37
N GLN A 122 14.18 7.11 8.71
CA GLN A 122 14.22 6.57 10.07
C GLN A 122 15.63 6.14 10.52
N SER A 123 16.55 5.84 9.60
CA SER A 123 17.91 5.41 9.89
C SER A 123 18.93 6.55 9.88
N HIS A 124 18.50 7.80 9.69
CA HIS A 124 19.38 8.95 9.70
C HIS A 124 20.03 9.16 11.09
N PRO A 125 21.37 9.34 11.19
CA PRO A 125 22.10 9.40 12.46
C PRO A 125 21.55 10.41 13.48
N GLY A 126 21.13 11.60 13.03
CA GLY A 126 20.52 12.61 13.89
C GLY A 126 19.16 12.21 14.48
N ARG A 127 18.49 11.19 13.91
CA ARG A 127 17.16 10.71 14.33
C ARG A 127 17.18 9.37 15.04
N LEU A 128 18.29 8.64 14.97
CA LEU A 128 18.49 7.43 15.77
C LEU A 128 18.40 7.74 17.28
N GLY A 129 18.69 8.98 17.69
CA GLY A 129 18.61 9.44 19.08
C GLY A 129 17.27 10.05 19.50
N ASP A 130 16.35 10.38 18.59
CA ASP A 130 15.05 10.98 18.93
C ASP A 130 13.87 10.06 18.60
N PRO A 131 13.33 9.33 19.60
CA PRO A 131 12.21 8.44 19.39
C PRO A 131 10.90 9.17 19.03
N ALA A 132 10.72 10.44 19.40
CA ALA A 132 9.52 11.20 19.10
C ALA A 132 9.46 11.57 17.61
N SER A 133 10.55 12.12 17.05
CA SER A 133 10.67 12.37 15.60
C SER A 133 10.42 11.11 14.78
N ARG A 134 10.92 9.94 15.20
CA ARG A 134 10.66 8.66 14.51
C ARG A 134 9.18 8.26 14.54
N ALA A 135 8.48 8.55 15.62
CA ALA A 135 7.05 8.34 15.72
C ALA A 135 6.29 9.25 14.73
N ILE A 136 6.68 10.53 14.64
CA ILE A 136 6.10 11.51 13.70
C ILE A 136 6.29 11.06 12.24
N VAL A 137 7.48 10.58 11.87
CA VAL A 137 7.72 9.98 10.54
C VAL A 137 6.77 8.80 10.30
N SER A 138 6.62 7.93 11.29
CA SER A 138 5.77 6.74 11.17
C SER A 138 4.30 7.11 10.96
N LEU A 139 3.80 8.13 11.67
CA LEU A 139 2.47 8.69 11.47
C LEU A 139 2.30 9.31 10.08
N ALA A 140 3.27 10.11 9.61
CA ALA A 140 3.22 10.73 8.29
C ALA A 140 3.11 9.68 7.17
N PHE A 141 3.98 8.66 7.20
CA PHE A 141 3.95 7.59 6.21
C PHE A 141 2.68 6.74 6.29
N LEU A 142 2.19 6.45 7.50
CA LEU A 142 0.91 5.75 7.70
C LEU A 142 -0.27 6.53 7.11
N LEU A 143 -0.33 7.84 7.36
CA LEU A 143 -1.39 8.72 6.84
C LEU A 143 -1.43 8.69 5.31
N VAL A 144 -0.28 8.84 4.67
CA VAL A 144 -0.18 8.79 3.21
C VAL A 144 -0.53 7.39 2.70
N ALA A 145 -0.05 6.33 3.36
CA ALA A 145 -0.35 4.96 2.97
C ALA A 145 -1.86 4.67 2.99
N VAL A 146 -2.59 5.06 4.02
CA VAL A 146 -4.05 4.83 4.12
C VAL A 146 -4.85 5.63 3.06
N HIS A 147 -4.28 6.73 2.56
CA HIS A 147 -4.83 7.48 1.43
C HIS A 147 -4.38 6.96 0.06
N ALA A 148 -3.27 6.22 0.01
CA ALA A 148 -2.71 5.63 -1.20
C ALA A 148 -3.16 4.18 -1.44
N LEU A 149 -3.53 3.46 -0.39
CA LEU A 149 -3.92 2.06 -0.46
C LEU A 149 -5.43 1.92 -0.73
N THR A 150 -5.72 0.96 -1.59
CA THR A 150 -7.04 0.33 -1.70
C THR A 150 -6.98 -1.03 -1.02
N ASP A 151 -8.13 -1.62 -0.63
CA ASP A 151 -8.16 -2.91 0.05
C ASP A 151 -7.36 -3.97 -0.73
N PRO A 152 -6.19 -4.40 -0.22
CA PRO A 152 -5.29 -5.28 -0.94
C PRO A 152 -5.82 -6.72 -1.04
N THR A 153 -6.84 -7.06 -0.24
CA THR A 153 -7.41 -8.40 -0.18
C THR A 153 -8.63 -8.57 -1.11
N ASN A 154 -9.25 -7.48 -1.55
CA ASN A 154 -10.44 -7.47 -2.39
C ASN A 154 -10.13 -7.20 -3.88
N CYS A 155 -8.95 -7.61 -4.35
CA CYS A 155 -8.56 -7.43 -5.75
C CYS A 155 -9.23 -8.45 -6.70
N GLY A 156 -9.92 -9.46 -6.18
CA GLY A 156 -10.64 -10.47 -6.99
C GLY A 156 -11.90 -9.95 -7.70
N THR A 157 -12.43 -8.79 -7.26
CA THR A 157 -13.49 -8.05 -7.96
C THR A 157 -12.93 -6.97 -8.87
N ALA A 158 -11.64 -6.67 -8.79
CA ALA A 158 -11.01 -5.62 -9.59
C ALA A 158 -10.81 -6.11 -11.03
N SER A 159 -11.69 -5.67 -11.90
CA SER A 159 -11.58 -5.91 -13.34
C SER A 159 -11.35 -4.58 -14.03
N PRO A 160 -10.21 -4.37 -14.72
CA PRO A 160 -9.98 -3.19 -15.54
C PRO A 160 -11.03 -3.06 -16.66
N SER A 161 -11.60 -4.17 -17.13
CA SER A 161 -12.67 -4.17 -18.13
C SER A 161 -14.05 -3.81 -17.57
N LEU A 162 -14.21 -3.76 -16.25
CA LEU A 162 -15.44 -3.34 -15.57
C LEU A 162 -15.25 -2.08 -14.72
N ASN A 163 -14.09 -1.43 -14.77
CA ASN A 163 -13.72 -0.30 -13.88
C ASN A 163 -13.97 -0.57 -12.38
N LEU A 164 -13.93 -1.85 -11.97
CA LEU A 164 -14.08 -2.20 -10.57
C LEU A 164 -12.74 -1.94 -9.88
N VAL A 165 -12.72 -0.95 -9.00
CA VAL A 165 -11.55 -0.55 -8.20
C VAL A 165 -11.71 -1.16 -6.81
N PRO A 166 -10.66 -1.73 -6.19
CA PRO A 166 -10.78 -2.19 -4.82
C PRO A 166 -11.18 -1.00 -3.92
N PRO A 167 -12.04 -1.21 -2.91
CA PRO A 167 -12.57 -0.12 -2.11
C PRO A 167 -11.43 0.57 -1.33
N PRO A 168 -11.50 1.90 -1.15
CA PRO A 168 -10.54 2.59 -0.29
C PRO A 168 -10.73 2.20 1.19
N LEU A 169 -9.68 2.37 1.98
CA LEU A 169 -9.65 2.07 3.42
C LEU A 169 -10.41 3.11 4.26
N HIS A 170 -11.72 3.29 4.04
CA HIS A 170 -12.53 4.32 4.69
C HIS A 170 -12.49 4.27 6.22
N ARG A 171 -12.50 3.06 6.79
CA ARG A 171 -12.44 2.85 8.24
C ARG A 171 -11.13 3.39 8.83
N ASP A 172 -10.02 3.09 8.18
CA ASP A 172 -8.69 3.47 8.64
C ASP A 172 -8.43 4.96 8.41
N ARG A 173 -9.00 5.54 7.34
CA ARG A 173 -9.02 7.00 7.12
C ARG A 173 -9.73 7.74 8.25
N ALA A 174 -10.94 7.29 8.61
CA ALA A 174 -11.69 7.90 9.71
C ALA A 174 -10.97 7.76 11.06
N LEU A 175 -10.33 6.61 11.31
CA LEU A 175 -9.52 6.42 12.52
C LEU A 175 -8.32 7.38 12.54
N LEU A 176 -7.59 7.51 11.44
CA LEU A 176 -6.43 8.42 11.38
C LEU A 176 -6.84 9.89 11.46
N GLU A 177 -8.01 10.27 10.95
CA GLU A 177 -8.52 11.63 11.14
C GLU A 177 -8.72 11.94 12.63
N LYS A 178 -9.29 11.01 13.41
CA LYS A 178 -9.37 11.15 14.88
C LYS A 178 -7.98 11.28 15.50
N VAL A 179 -7.04 10.41 15.11
CA VAL A 179 -5.65 10.45 15.63
C VAL A 179 -4.98 11.78 15.34
N LEU A 180 -5.14 12.32 14.14
CA LEU A 180 -4.55 13.60 13.76
C LEU A 180 -5.12 14.77 14.56
N VAL A 181 -6.44 14.79 14.84
CA VAL A 181 -7.04 15.83 15.70
C VAL A 181 -6.38 15.86 17.07
N HIS A 182 -6.12 14.68 17.68
CA HIS A 182 -5.43 14.59 18.96
C HIS A 182 -3.95 14.98 18.85
N ALA A 183 -3.24 14.47 17.83
CA ALA A 183 -1.82 14.73 17.65
C ALA A 183 -1.54 16.22 17.41
N VAL A 184 -2.30 16.87 16.52
CA VAL A 184 -2.16 18.31 16.23
C VAL A 184 -2.45 19.17 17.46
N ALA A 185 -3.43 18.78 18.28
CA ALA A 185 -3.72 19.49 19.52
C ALA A 185 -2.62 19.33 20.59
N ALA A 186 -1.87 18.22 20.56
CA ALA A 186 -0.80 17.93 21.50
C ALA A 186 0.58 18.48 21.05
N PHE A 187 0.75 18.70 19.75
CA PHE A 187 2.01 19.12 19.16
C PHE A 187 2.29 20.62 19.33
N ASP A 188 3.58 20.93 19.46
CA ASP A 188 4.07 22.29 19.28
C ASP A 188 4.24 22.63 17.78
N GLU A 189 4.60 23.88 17.51
CA GLU A 189 4.79 24.37 16.14
C GLU A 189 5.90 23.61 15.40
N ALA A 190 6.97 23.24 16.11
CA ALA A 190 8.09 22.49 15.55
C ALA A 190 7.67 21.08 15.11
N SER A 191 6.97 20.34 15.98
CA SER A 191 6.47 18.99 15.69
C SER A 191 5.42 18.99 14.58
N THR A 192 4.59 20.04 14.53
CA THR A 192 3.59 20.23 13.46
C THR A 192 4.27 20.47 12.11
N THR A 193 5.31 21.32 12.08
CA THR A 193 6.12 21.59 10.88
C THR A 193 6.87 20.34 10.43
N GLU A 194 7.39 19.56 11.38
CA GLU A 194 8.05 18.30 11.09
C GLU A 194 7.08 17.28 10.47
N LEU A 195 5.88 17.14 11.04
CA LEU A 195 4.84 16.27 10.52
C LEU A 195 4.45 16.63 9.08
N THR A 196 4.21 17.92 8.80
CA THR A 196 3.84 18.36 7.43
C THR A 196 4.97 18.11 6.43
N GLY A 197 6.22 18.35 6.82
CA GLY A 197 7.40 18.02 6.03
C GLY A 197 7.46 16.54 5.61
N TYR A 198 7.27 15.62 6.55
CA TYR A 198 7.27 14.19 6.22
C TYR A 198 6.02 13.73 5.45
N ILE A 199 4.88 14.38 5.63
CA ILE A 199 3.71 14.09 4.78
C ILE A 199 4.04 14.43 3.31
N CYS A 200 4.75 15.54 3.05
CA CYS A 200 5.20 15.91 1.71
C CYS A 200 6.22 14.90 1.14
N GLU A 201 7.21 14.47 1.94
CA GLU A 201 8.19 13.46 1.51
C GLU A 201 7.53 12.10 1.22
N ALA A 202 6.64 11.65 2.12
CA ALA A 202 5.88 10.42 1.94
C ALA A 202 5.00 10.54 0.69
N SER A 203 4.24 11.61 0.54
CA SER A 203 3.41 11.91 -0.64
C SER A 203 4.21 11.81 -1.94
N ALA A 204 5.38 12.44 -2.01
CA ALA A 204 6.24 12.39 -3.18
C ALA A 204 6.74 10.97 -3.49
N SER A 205 7.06 10.17 -2.45
CA SER A 205 7.50 8.78 -2.63
C SER A 205 6.39 7.87 -3.17
N PHE A 206 5.15 8.02 -2.68
CA PHE A 206 3.99 7.26 -3.15
C PHE A 206 3.56 7.69 -4.56
N ALA A 207 3.58 8.99 -4.85
CA ALA A 207 3.26 9.53 -6.17
C ALA A 207 4.24 9.03 -7.25
N GLY A 208 5.56 9.12 -7.00
CA GLY A 208 6.57 8.66 -7.94
C GLY A 208 6.51 7.15 -8.19
N TRP A 209 6.22 6.36 -7.16
CA TRP A 209 6.11 4.91 -7.31
C TRP A 209 4.85 4.48 -8.06
N SER A 210 3.75 5.20 -7.88
CA SER A 210 2.50 4.95 -8.62
C SER A 210 2.64 5.17 -10.13
N THR A 211 3.52 6.09 -10.57
CA THR A 211 3.78 6.34 -12.00
C THR A 211 4.82 5.40 -12.58
N GLU A 212 5.89 5.13 -11.86
CA GLU A 212 6.99 4.23 -12.27
C GLU A 212 6.50 2.81 -12.55
N THR A 213 5.52 2.33 -11.78
CA THR A 213 5.09 0.94 -11.90
C THR A 213 4.23 0.69 -13.14
N GLN A 214 3.40 1.62 -13.62
CA GLN A 214 2.40 1.40 -14.71
C GLN A 214 1.65 0.05 -14.63
N ARG A 215 1.61 -0.59 -13.44
CA ARG A 215 1.04 -1.92 -13.25
C ARG A 215 -0.47 -1.75 -13.21
N GLY A 216 -1.15 -2.23 -14.26
CA GLY A 216 -2.61 -2.16 -14.38
C GLY A 216 -3.38 -2.74 -13.19
N LEU A 217 -2.70 -3.47 -12.29
CA LEU A 217 -3.23 -4.11 -11.09
C LEU A 217 -2.49 -3.71 -9.79
N SER A 218 -1.79 -2.57 -9.74
CA SER A 218 -1.22 -2.11 -8.47
C SER A 218 -2.32 -1.79 -7.46
N VAL A 219 -2.09 -2.22 -6.21
CA VAL A 219 -2.93 -1.92 -5.03
C VAL A 219 -2.84 -0.43 -4.67
N LEU A 220 -1.75 0.24 -5.08
CA LEU A 220 -1.54 1.66 -4.86
C LEU A 220 -2.35 2.49 -5.85
N ARG A 221 -3.31 3.24 -5.30
CA ARG A 221 -4.07 4.28 -5.98
C ARG A 221 -3.93 5.55 -5.17
N TYR A 222 -2.84 6.25 -5.42
CA TYR A 222 -2.57 7.48 -4.72
C TYR A 222 -3.60 8.56 -5.07
N ASN A 223 -4.38 9.00 -4.07
CA ASN A 223 -5.34 10.09 -4.21
C ASN A 223 -4.86 11.32 -3.42
N PRO A 224 -4.13 12.25 -4.06
CA PRO A 224 -3.61 13.44 -3.40
C PRO A 224 -4.72 14.38 -2.92
N HIS A 225 -5.87 14.42 -3.60
CA HIS A 225 -6.98 15.29 -3.21
C HIS A 225 -7.61 14.87 -1.88
N SER A 226 -7.84 13.56 -1.70
CA SER A 226 -8.34 13.01 -0.44
C SER A 226 -7.39 13.28 0.72
N LEU A 227 -6.07 13.14 0.49
CA LEU A 227 -5.05 13.43 1.50
C LEU A 227 -5.06 14.91 1.92
N ARG A 228 -5.09 15.84 0.95
CA ARG A 228 -5.16 17.29 1.25
C ARG A 228 -6.40 17.67 2.01
N SER A 229 -7.55 17.12 1.62
CA SER A 229 -8.82 17.39 2.31
C SER A 229 -8.75 16.96 3.77
N SER A 230 -8.17 15.79 4.05
CA SER A 230 -7.99 15.28 5.42
C SER A 230 -6.99 16.12 6.22
N CYS A 231 -5.86 16.53 5.62
CA CYS A 231 -4.90 17.40 6.33
C CYS A 231 -5.52 18.77 6.66
N ARG A 232 -6.32 19.32 5.75
CA ARG A 232 -7.02 20.59 5.97
C ARG A 232 -8.08 20.48 7.07
N SER A 233 -8.86 19.39 7.13
CA SER A 233 -9.93 19.23 8.12
C SER A 233 -9.40 19.16 9.56
N VAL A 234 -8.18 18.68 9.75
CA VAL A 234 -7.54 18.53 11.07
C VAL A 234 -6.64 19.70 11.48
N GLY A 235 -6.57 20.76 10.67
CA GLY A 235 -5.83 21.98 11.01
C GLY A 235 -4.34 22.00 10.62
N LEU A 236 -3.86 21.02 9.83
CA LEU A 236 -2.47 21.01 9.30
C LEU A 236 -2.25 22.01 8.14
N GLY A 237 -3.29 22.73 7.72
CA GLY A 237 -3.22 23.71 6.64
C GLY A 237 -3.17 23.09 5.23
N GLU A 238 -2.71 23.88 4.25
CA GLU A 238 -2.46 23.38 2.91
C GLU A 238 -1.13 22.62 2.88
N VAL A 239 -1.23 21.28 2.84
CA VAL A 239 -0.07 20.42 2.62
C VAL A 239 0.15 20.26 1.12
N ASP A 240 1.39 20.47 0.67
CA ASP A 240 1.85 20.28 -0.72
C ASP A 240 1.93 18.79 -1.09
N ALA A 241 0.79 18.09 -1.02
CA ALA A 241 0.68 16.73 -1.51
C ALA A 241 0.89 16.72 -3.02
N ARG A 242 1.85 15.94 -3.52
CA ARG A 242 2.23 15.90 -4.93
C ARG A 242 1.07 15.38 -5.79
N ILE A 243 0.71 16.09 -6.87
CA ILE A 243 -0.26 15.57 -7.84
C ILE A 243 0.48 14.63 -8.79
N VAL A 244 -0.08 13.46 -9.06
CA VAL A 244 0.40 12.58 -10.12
C VAL A 244 0.05 13.25 -11.45
N GLY A 245 1.06 13.74 -12.16
CA GLY A 245 0.95 14.29 -13.51
C GLY A 245 1.05 13.21 -14.58
#